data_AF-A0A9D1GXY9-F1
#
_entry.id   AF-A0A9D1GXY9-F1
#
_cell.length_a   1.000
_cell.length_b   1.000
_cell.length_c   1.000
_cell.angle_alpha   90.00
_cell.angle_beta   90.00
_cell.angle_gamma   90.00
#
_symmetry.space_group_name_H-M   'P 1'
#
loop_
_entity.id
_entity.type
_entity.pdbx_description
1 polymer ?
#
loop_
_entity_poly.entity_id
_entity_poly.type
_entity_poly.pdbx_seq_one_letter_code
_entity_poly.pdbx_strand_id
1 'polypeptide(L)'
;MSTHRRPGPTRNGPRRKGARRNVGCLVALLLSVGVVVLAVVMIVVGVSYILRDRPSGPPPRPTPLCQVEIADQTTRITNDQAWWTSIIIGTSVKRGLPARAASIAMATVYQETDIRNLDHGDRDSVGLFQQRPSQGWGTVEQIMDPYYSTGKFYDALVKVDGWQDRDITEVAQEVQRSGFPDAYRQHETKARTLASAFTGWDTAAVRCLYDQVDGDAKALNSFLVKTLGITKAKRDGATLTYRVADERTAWIVAHLAVATGSRFGTESVRVADRSWQHTVDELGEWAELDEPLSKRRVVITVASE
;
A
#
# COMPACT_ATOMS: atom_id res chain seq x y z
N MET A 1 -80.39 65.19 31.39
CA MET A 1 -80.48 66.65 31.24
C MET A 1 -79.72 67.04 29.98
N SER A 2 -80.44 67.69 29.04
CA SER A 2 -80.07 68.73 28.04
C SER A 2 -78.65 68.80 27.45
N THR A 3 -78.39 69.16 26.18
CA THR A 3 -79.17 69.73 25.05
C THR A 3 -78.26 69.81 23.82
N HIS A 4 -78.82 69.71 22.62
CA HIS A 4 -78.18 70.04 21.33
C HIS A 4 -77.81 71.53 21.17
N ARG A 5 -76.73 71.84 20.42
CA ARG A 5 -76.71 72.81 19.30
C ARG A 5 -75.39 72.81 18.49
N ARG A 6 -75.52 73.00 17.16
CA ARG A 6 -74.52 73.08 16.06
C ARG A 6 -74.09 74.57 15.79
N PRO A 7 -73.54 74.95 14.60
CA PRO A 7 -72.19 74.78 14.00
C PRO A 7 -71.56 76.12 13.48
N GLY A 8 -70.38 76.13 12.82
CA GLY A 8 -69.95 77.24 11.93
C GLY A 8 -68.45 77.26 11.50
N PRO A 9 -68.06 77.92 10.38
CA PRO A 9 -67.08 77.41 9.39
C PRO A 9 -65.82 78.30 9.15
N THR A 10 -64.87 77.88 8.27
CA THR A 10 -64.38 78.63 7.06
C THR A 10 -63.10 78.06 6.39
N ARG A 11 -62.89 78.47 5.12
CA ARG A 11 -62.04 77.96 4.02
C ARG A 11 -60.59 78.49 3.98
N ASN A 12 -59.70 77.61 3.45
CA ASN A 12 -58.52 77.75 2.57
C ASN A 12 -57.78 79.08 2.32
N GLY A 13 -56.43 78.97 2.25
CA GLY A 13 -55.53 79.77 1.40
C GLY A 13 -54.09 79.21 1.35
N PRO A 14 -53.43 79.03 0.18
CA PRO A 14 -52.12 78.36 0.07
C PRO A 14 -50.94 79.34 -0.13
N ARG A 15 -49.71 78.91 0.23
CA ARG A 15 -48.44 79.54 -0.20
C ARG A 15 -47.42 78.51 -0.67
N ARG A 16 -47.08 78.57 -1.96
CA ARG A 16 -45.96 77.88 -2.64
C ARG A 16 -44.60 78.37 -2.13
N LYS A 17 -43.66 77.45 -1.86
CA LYS A 17 -42.20 77.51 -2.07
C LYS A 17 -41.70 76.05 -2.06
N GLY A 18 -40.79 75.53 -2.85
CA GLY A 18 -39.90 75.99 -3.91
C GLY A 18 -38.96 74.79 -4.16
N ALA A 19 -38.83 74.34 -5.40
CA ALA A 19 -38.06 73.15 -5.75
C ALA A 19 -36.55 73.39 -5.56
N ARG A 20 -35.88 72.53 -4.79
CA ARG A 20 -34.41 72.37 -4.82
C ARG A 20 -34.03 70.88 -4.93
N ARG A 21 -33.56 70.53 -6.13
CA ARG A 21 -32.45 69.60 -6.48
C ARG A 21 -32.64 68.09 -6.26
N ASN A 22 -33.02 67.40 -7.35
CA ASN A 22 -32.93 65.94 -7.57
C ASN A 22 -31.57 65.48 -8.17
N VAL A 23 -30.45 66.14 -7.85
CA VAL A 23 -29.13 65.76 -8.41
C VAL A 23 -28.48 64.61 -7.61
N GLY A 24 -28.77 64.49 -6.31
CA GLY A 24 -28.20 63.45 -5.45
C GLY A 24 -28.68 62.02 -5.76
N CYS A 25 -29.94 61.84 -6.16
CA CYS A 25 -30.51 60.51 -6.45
C CYS A 25 -29.90 59.85 -7.69
N LEU A 26 -29.62 60.61 -8.76
CA LEU A 26 -29.09 60.06 -10.02
C LEU A 26 -27.63 59.60 -9.87
N VAL A 27 -26.81 60.32 -9.10
CA VAL A 27 -25.42 59.94 -8.82
C VAL A 27 -25.35 58.72 -7.90
N ALA A 28 -26.21 58.64 -6.88
CA ALA A 28 -26.29 57.48 -6.00
C ALA A 28 -26.77 56.21 -6.74
N LEU A 29 -27.72 56.33 -7.68
CA LEU A 29 -28.20 55.21 -8.48
C LEU A 29 -27.12 54.66 -9.41
N LEU A 30 -26.37 55.52 -10.11
CA LEU A 30 -25.28 55.10 -11.01
C LEU A 30 -24.11 54.44 -10.27
N LEU A 31 -23.77 54.94 -9.07
CA LEU A 31 -22.76 54.30 -8.21
C LEU A 31 -23.23 52.91 -7.73
N SER A 32 -24.50 52.75 -7.37
CA SER A 32 -25.04 51.46 -6.95
C SER A 32 -25.06 50.42 -8.08
N VAL A 33 -25.40 50.83 -9.31
CA VAL A 33 -25.35 49.95 -10.49
C VAL A 33 -23.89 49.58 -10.81
N GLY A 34 -22.96 50.52 -10.72
CA GLY A 34 -21.53 50.26 -10.92
C GLY A 34 -20.97 49.23 -9.93
N VAL A 35 -21.33 49.34 -8.64
CA VAL A 35 -20.92 48.39 -7.60
C VAL A 35 -21.51 47.00 -7.85
N VAL A 36 -22.77 46.90 -8.24
CA VAL A 36 -23.42 45.61 -8.57
C VAL A 36 -22.77 44.98 -9.79
N VAL A 37 -22.51 45.74 -10.85
CA VAL A 37 -21.83 45.24 -12.05
C VAL A 37 -20.41 44.76 -11.71
N LEU A 38 -19.65 45.52 -10.91
CA LEU A 38 -18.32 45.12 -10.46
C LEU A 38 -18.37 43.82 -9.64
N ALA A 39 -19.33 43.70 -8.72
CA ALA A 39 -19.50 42.49 -7.92
C ALA A 39 -19.84 41.27 -8.78
N VAL A 40 -20.73 41.42 -9.77
CA VAL A 40 -21.06 40.36 -10.72
C VAL A 40 -19.85 39.97 -11.57
N VAL A 41 -19.07 40.95 -12.06
CA VAL A 41 -17.83 40.67 -12.81
C VAL A 41 -16.82 39.92 -11.93
N MET A 42 -16.63 40.32 -10.68
CA MET A 42 -15.73 39.64 -9.74
C MET A 42 -16.20 38.21 -9.44
N ILE A 43 -17.51 37.97 -9.32
CA ILE A 43 -18.07 36.63 -9.15
C ILE A 43 -17.85 35.80 -10.42
N VAL A 44 -18.14 36.34 -11.60
CA VAL A 44 -17.97 35.62 -12.87
C VAL A 44 -16.49 35.30 -13.12
N VAL A 45 -15.58 36.24 -12.86
CA VAL A 45 -14.14 36.04 -12.96
C VAL A 45 -13.67 35.02 -11.92
N GLY A 46 -14.14 35.11 -10.67
CA GLY A 46 -13.81 34.16 -9.61
C GLY A 46 -14.30 32.75 -9.92
N VAL A 47 -15.54 32.60 -10.39
CA VAL A 47 -16.11 31.31 -10.82
C VAL A 47 -15.38 30.78 -12.04
N SER A 48 -15.08 31.62 -13.03
CA SER A 48 -14.31 31.24 -14.22
C SER A 48 -12.90 30.77 -13.85
N TYR A 49 -12.23 31.47 -12.94
CA TYR A 49 -10.92 31.08 -12.41
C TYR A 49 -11.00 29.71 -11.70
N ILE A 50 -11.98 29.52 -10.82
CA ILE A 50 -12.21 28.24 -10.11
C ILE A 50 -12.53 27.10 -11.08
N LEU A 51 -13.37 27.34 -12.09
CA LEU A 51 -13.73 26.31 -13.07
C LEU A 51 -12.58 25.98 -14.03
N ARG A 52 -11.68 26.94 -14.30
CA ARG A 52 -10.49 26.76 -15.14
C ARG A 52 -9.35 26.05 -14.41
N ASP A 53 -9.22 26.24 -13.10
CA ASP A 53 -8.24 25.56 -12.24
C ASP A 53 -8.73 24.19 -11.74
N ARG A 54 -9.93 23.73 -12.11
CA ARG A 54 -10.30 22.33 -11.86
C ARG A 54 -9.45 21.44 -12.76
N PRO A 55 -8.68 20.49 -12.19
CA PRO A 55 -7.94 19.53 -13.00
C PRO A 55 -8.92 18.82 -13.92
N SER A 56 -8.82 19.10 -15.21
CA SER A 56 -9.65 18.52 -16.26
C SER A 56 -8.99 17.21 -16.66
N GLY A 57 -9.24 16.17 -15.88
CA GLY A 57 -8.73 14.84 -16.15
C GLY A 57 -9.13 13.86 -15.04
N PRO A 58 -9.14 12.55 -15.33
CA PRO A 58 -9.24 11.54 -14.28
C PRO A 58 -8.08 11.74 -13.27
N PRO A 59 -8.29 11.41 -11.98
CA PRO A 59 -7.22 11.46 -11.00
C PRO A 59 -6.03 10.60 -11.47
N PRO A 60 -4.79 10.98 -11.11
CA PRO A 60 -3.63 10.15 -11.43
C PRO A 60 -3.81 8.76 -10.82
N ARG A 61 -3.40 7.73 -11.58
CA ARG A 61 -3.45 6.35 -11.09
C ARG A 61 -2.61 6.20 -9.83
N PRO A 62 -3.05 5.39 -8.84
CA PRO A 62 -2.25 5.14 -7.66
C PRO A 62 -0.96 4.40 -8.01
N THR A 63 0.10 4.65 -7.25
CA THR A 63 1.39 4.00 -7.45
C THR A 63 1.30 2.51 -7.09
N PRO A 64 1.74 1.60 -7.97
CA PRO A 64 1.87 0.17 -7.68
C PRO A 64 2.64 -0.12 -6.38
N LEU A 65 2.06 -0.93 -5.51
CA LEU A 65 2.63 -1.34 -4.22
C LEU A 65 1.93 -2.58 -3.68
N CYS A 66 2.53 -3.19 -2.66
CA CYS A 66 1.86 -4.12 -1.76
C CYS A 66 1.69 -3.51 -0.38
N GLN A 67 0.56 -3.76 0.25
CA GLN A 67 0.24 -3.36 1.61
C GLN A 67 -0.06 -4.60 2.44
N VAL A 68 0.58 -4.67 3.61
CA VAL A 68 0.31 -5.66 4.64
C VAL A 68 -0.35 -4.97 5.81
N GLU A 69 -1.54 -5.44 6.20
CA GLU A 69 -2.31 -4.89 7.30
C GLU A 69 -2.62 -5.97 8.33
N ILE A 70 -2.22 -5.73 9.57
CA ILE A 70 -2.44 -6.64 10.71
C ILE A 70 -2.87 -5.77 11.88
N ALA A 71 -4.11 -5.96 12.34
CA ALA A 71 -4.73 -5.11 13.36
C ALA A 71 -4.58 -3.62 13.02
N ASP A 72 -3.85 -2.84 13.81
CA ASP A 72 -3.60 -1.41 13.60
C ASP A 72 -2.27 -1.11 12.86
N GLN A 73 -1.51 -2.13 12.50
CA GLN A 73 -0.21 -2.00 11.84
C GLN A 73 -0.36 -2.12 10.33
N THR A 74 0.09 -1.09 9.60
CA THR A 74 0.16 -1.09 8.14
C THR A 74 1.60 -0.96 7.67
N THR A 75 2.08 -1.91 6.88
CA THR A 75 3.37 -1.85 6.19
C THR A 75 3.15 -1.82 4.70
N ARG A 76 3.70 -0.81 4.02
CA ARG A 76 3.70 -0.70 2.55
C ARG A 76 5.08 -0.98 2.01
N ILE A 77 5.14 -1.76 0.94
CA ILE A 77 6.36 -2.11 0.22
C ILE A 77 6.10 -2.03 -1.28
N THR A 78 7.11 -1.71 -2.09
CA THR A 78 6.99 -1.75 -3.55
C THR A 78 6.78 -3.19 -4.04
N ASN A 79 6.33 -3.38 -5.29
CA ASN A 79 6.19 -4.74 -5.82
C ASN A 79 7.54 -5.47 -5.91
N ASP A 80 8.64 -4.77 -6.15
CA ASP A 80 9.99 -5.37 -6.10
C ASP A 80 10.40 -5.76 -4.68
N GLN A 81 10.10 -4.93 -3.69
CA GLN A 81 10.32 -5.30 -2.28
C GLN A 81 9.44 -6.50 -1.88
N ALA A 82 8.21 -6.61 -2.40
CA ALA A 82 7.33 -7.77 -2.19
C ALA A 82 7.90 -9.05 -2.81
N TRP A 83 8.53 -8.95 -3.99
CA TRP A 83 9.26 -10.05 -4.62
C TRP A 83 10.42 -10.54 -3.74
N TRP A 84 11.29 -9.65 -3.26
CA TRP A 84 12.41 -10.05 -2.39
C TRP A 84 11.93 -10.57 -1.03
N THR A 85 10.91 -9.95 -0.44
CA THR A 85 10.25 -10.41 0.79
C THR A 85 9.74 -11.85 0.63
N SER A 86 9.11 -12.16 -0.50
CA SER A 86 8.61 -13.49 -0.81
C SER A 86 9.73 -14.55 -0.82
N ILE A 87 10.90 -14.21 -1.39
CA ILE A 87 12.07 -15.10 -1.40
C ILE A 87 12.66 -15.27 0.00
N ILE A 88 12.87 -14.18 0.74
CA ILE A 88 13.51 -14.19 2.07
C ILE A 88 12.68 -15.00 3.06
N ILE A 89 11.38 -14.73 3.12
CA ILE A 89 10.47 -15.36 4.06
C ILE A 89 10.15 -16.78 3.61
N GLY A 90 9.86 -16.98 2.31
CA GLY A 90 9.59 -18.31 1.78
C GLY A 90 10.76 -19.28 1.98
N THR A 91 12.00 -18.81 1.86
CA THR A 91 13.19 -19.62 2.18
C THR A 91 13.22 -20.04 3.66
N SER A 92 12.80 -19.18 4.60
CA SER A 92 12.69 -19.57 6.02
C SER A 92 11.67 -20.70 6.23
N VAL A 93 10.53 -20.60 5.54
CA VAL A 93 9.44 -21.59 5.58
C VAL A 93 9.94 -22.92 5.02
N LYS A 94 10.59 -22.91 3.85
CA LYS A 94 11.18 -24.10 3.23
C LYS A 94 12.22 -24.79 4.12
N ARG A 95 12.94 -24.01 4.93
CA ARG A 95 13.91 -24.52 5.92
C ARG A 95 13.28 -24.98 7.24
N GLY A 96 11.97 -24.83 7.42
CA GLY A 96 11.28 -25.16 8.67
C GLY A 96 11.63 -24.23 9.83
N LEU A 97 12.12 -23.02 9.55
CA LEU A 97 12.46 -22.04 10.57
C LEU A 97 11.18 -21.34 11.09
N PRO A 98 11.15 -20.95 12.38
CA PRO A 98 10.01 -20.21 12.92
C PRO A 98 9.90 -18.81 12.31
N ALA A 99 8.71 -18.21 12.35
CA ALA A 99 8.44 -16.87 11.82
C ALA A 99 9.38 -15.78 12.39
N ARG A 100 9.92 -15.99 13.59
CA ARG A 100 10.95 -15.12 14.16
C ARG A 100 12.20 -15.01 13.28
N ALA A 101 12.64 -16.10 12.65
CA ALA A 101 13.79 -16.06 11.74
C ALA A 101 13.52 -15.09 10.58
N ALA A 102 12.31 -15.15 10.01
CA ALA A 102 11.86 -14.20 9.00
C ALA A 102 11.81 -12.76 9.53
N SER A 103 11.33 -12.52 10.76
CA SER A 103 11.36 -11.19 11.37
C SER A 103 12.78 -10.64 11.50
N ILE A 104 13.74 -11.46 11.91
CA ILE A 104 15.15 -11.05 12.04
C ILE A 104 15.74 -10.75 10.65
N ALA A 105 15.54 -11.64 9.68
CA ALA A 105 16.02 -11.41 8.31
C ALA A 105 15.41 -10.16 7.68
N MET A 106 14.11 -9.92 7.87
CA MET A 106 13.43 -8.74 7.34
C MET A 106 13.91 -7.46 8.02
N ALA A 107 14.14 -7.46 9.34
CA ALA A 107 14.73 -6.31 10.03
C ALA A 107 16.14 -6.01 9.48
N THR A 108 16.92 -7.05 9.21
CA THR A 108 18.23 -6.92 8.58
C THR A 108 18.13 -6.30 7.19
N VAL A 109 17.39 -6.89 6.24
CA VAL A 109 17.36 -6.37 4.86
C VAL A 109 16.71 -4.99 4.75
N TYR A 110 15.80 -4.63 5.65
CA TYR A 110 15.29 -3.26 5.73
C TYR A 110 16.41 -2.28 6.03
N GLN A 111 17.22 -2.59 7.04
CA GLN A 111 18.32 -1.72 7.45
C GLN A 111 19.44 -1.67 6.41
N GLU A 112 19.78 -2.82 5.81
CA GLU A 112 20.92 -2.90 4.89
C GLU A 112 20.62 -2.28 3.52
N THR A 113 19.41 -2.46 2.99
CA THR A 113 19.11 -2.11 1.60
C THR A 113 17.74 -1.49 1.36
N ASP A 114 16.92 -1.34 2.41
CA ASP A 114 15.48 -1.12 2.26
C ASP A 114 14.85 -2.22 1.37
N ILE A 115 15.20 -3.49 1.62
CA ILE A 115 14.72 -4.67 0.88
C ILE A 115 15.02 -4.57 -0.64
N ARG A 116 16.24 -4.21 -1.02
CA ARG A 116 16.68 -4.14 -2.43
C ARG A 116 17.91 -4.98 -2.66
N ASN A 117 17.98 -5.67 -3.79
CA ASN A 117 19.15 -6.44 -4.16
C ASN A 117 20.17 -5.54 -4.89
N LEU A 118 21.01 -4.83 -4.12
CA LEU A 118 21.92 -3.81 -4.65
C LEU A 118 23.25 -4.42 -5.14
N ASP A 119 23.75 -3.97 -6.29
CA ASP A 119 25.05 -4.37 -6.83
C ASP A 119 26.23 -3.52 -6.31
N HIS A 120 25.96 -2.66 -5.33
CA HIS A 120 26.91 -1.74 -4.72
C HIS A 120 26.62 -1.57 -3.22
N GLY A 121 27.56 -0.92 -2.54
CA GLY A 121 27.52 -0.74 -1.09
C GLY A 121 28.82 -0.16 -0.52
N ASP A 122 29.00 -0.26 0.79
CA ASP A 122 30.27 0.06 1.44
C ASP A 122 31.33 -1.01 1.14
N ARG A 123 32.51 -0.57 0.67
CA ARG A 123 33.62 -1.45 0.25
C ARG A 123 33.18 -2.41 -0.88
N ASP A 124 33.10 -3.70 -0.57
CA ASP A 124 32.70 -4.79 -1.48
C ASP A 124 31.36 -5.42 -1.07
N SER A 125 30.53 -4.72 -0.28
CA SER A 125 29.20 -5.23 0.08
C SER A 125 28.24 -5.17 -1.12
N VAL A 126 27.50 -6.25 -1.32
CA VAL A 126 26.47 -6.37 -2.35
C VAL A 126 25.29 -7.21 -1.86
N GLY A 127 24.22 -7.24 -2.64
CA GLY A 127 23.02 -8.04 -2.44
C GLY A 127 22.08 -7.53 -1.34
N LEU A 128 21.02 -8.30 -1.09
CA LEU A 128 19.93 -8.00 -0.14
C LEU A 128 20.42 -7.65 1.27
N PHE A 129 21.44 -8.36 1.75
CA PHE A 129 21.98 -8.27 3.11
C PHE A 129 23.28 -7.48 3.18
N GLN A 130 23.71 -6.80 2.11
CA GLN A 130 25.00 -6.10 2.04
C GLN A 130 26.17 -6.97 2.54
N GLN A 131 26.18 -8.23 2.11
CA GLN A 131 27.20 -9.20 2.47
C GLN A 131 28.48 -8.95 1.66
N ARG A 132 29.64 -9.26 2.26
CA ARG A 132 30.95 -8.98 1.66
C ARG A 132 31.67 -10.26 1.23
N PRO A 133 32.08 -10.40 -0.04
CA PRO A 133 32.94 -11.50 -0.48
C PRO A 133 34.22 -11.62 0.34
N SER A 134 34.88 -10.49 0.66
CA SER A 134 36.10 -10.45 1.48
C SER A 134 35.92 -10.96 2.91
N GLN A 135 34.68 -11.08 3.42
CA GLN A 135 34.37 -11.64 4.74
C GLN A 135 33.89 -13.10 4.67
N GLY A 136 33.95 -13.74 3.50
CA GLY A 136 33.64 -15.17 3.34
C GLY A 136 32.15 -15.49 3.15
N TRP A 137 31.31 -14.50 2.83
CA TRP A 137 29.88 -14.73 2.55
C TRP A 137 29.64 -15.45 1.22
N GLY A 138 30.53 -15.32 0.24
CA GLY A 138 30.43 -15.95 -1.08
C GLY A 138 31.12 -15.10 -2.16
N THR A 139 31.05 -15.51 -3.42
CA THR A 139 31.42 -14.63 -4.55
C THR A 139 30.34 -13.56 -4.78
N VAL A 140 30.65 -12.52 -5.55
CA VAL A 140 29.68 -11.47 -5.91
C VAL A 140 28.44 -12.09 -6.57
N GLU A 141 28.64 -13.03 -7.50
CA GLU A 141 27.55 -13.71 -8.21
C GLU A 141 26.67 -14.50 -7.25
N GLN A 142 27.28 -15.17 -6.26
CA GLN A 142 26.54 -15.89 -5.24
C GLN A 142 25.74 -14.95 -4.34
N ILE A 143 26.35 -13.86 -3.87
CA ILE A 143 25.67 -12.91 -2.97
C ILE A 143 24.51 -12.19 -3.68
N MET A 144 24.68 -11.89 -4.98
CA MET A 144 23.62 -11.32 -5.81
C MET A 144 22.47 -12.30 -6.10
N ASP A 145 22.66 -13.61 -5.96
CA ASP A 145 21.54 -14.55 -5.95
C ASP A 145 20.78 -14.43 -4.61
N PRO A 146 19.52 -13.95 -4.62
CA PRO A 146 18.75 -13.74 -3.40
C PRO A 146 18.50 -15.03 -2.62
N TYR A 147 18.45 -16.19 -3.26
CA TYR A 147 18.27 -17.47 -2.56
C TYR A 147 19.54 -17.88 -1.82
N TYR A 148 20.71 -17.66 -2.44
CA TYR A 148 21.99 -17.96 -1.83
C TYR A 148 22.25 -17.03 -0.63
N SER A 149 22.15 -15.71 -0.81
CA SER A 149 22.42 -14.75 0.26
C SER A 149 21.46 -14.90 1.44
N THR A 150 20.17 -15.14 1.17
CA THR A 150 19.17 -15.49 2.19
C THR A 150 19.53 -16.80 2.90
N GLY A 151 19.91 -17.84 2.14
CA GLY A 151 20.33 -19.12 2.70
C GLY A 151 21.54 -18.96 3.63
N LYS A 152 22.56 -18.23 3.19
CA LYS A 152 23.76 -17.93 3.99
C LYS A 152 23.45 -17.11 5.24
N PHE A 153 22.56 -16.13 5.15
CA PHE A 153 22.11 -15.38 6.32
C PHE A 153 21.50 -16.30 7.37
N TYR A 154 20.57 -17.16 6.97
CA TYR A 154 19.96 -18.12 7.90
C TYR A 154 20.97 -19.16 8.44
N ASP A 155 21.98 -19.56 7.66
CA ASP A 155 23.06 -20.43 8.14
C ASP A 155 23.90 -19.78 9.24
N ALA A 156 24.07 -18.46 9.19
CA ALA A 156 24.73 -17.69 10.24
C ALA A 156 23.80 -17.47 11.43
N LEU A 157 22.53 -17.11 11.19
CA LEU A 157 21.53 -16.86 12.23
C LEU A 157 21.38 -18.03 13.19
N VAL A 158 21.24 -19.26 12.68
CA VAL A 158 21.01 -20.44 13.52
C VAL A 158 22.22 -20.83 14.39
N LYS A 159 23.38 -20.19 14.19
CA LYS A 159 24.58 -20.37 14.99
C LYS A 159 24.72 -19.32 16.11
N VAL A 160 23.85 -18.31 16.13
CA VAL A 160 23.82 -17.30 17.19
C VAL A 160 23.12 -17.88 18.41
N ASP A 161 23.81 -17.94 19.54
CA ASP A 161 23.25 -18.50 20.76
C ASP A 161 22.04 -17.69 21.25
N GLY A 162 20.94 -18.38 21.54
CA GLY A 162 19.69 -17.79 22.04
C GLY A 162 18.96 -16.90 21.04
N TRP A 163 19.25 -16.97 19.74
CA TRP A 163 18.63 -16.12 18.72
C TRP A 163 17.08 -16.16 18.72
N GLN A 164 16.50 -17.27 19.20
CA GLN A 164 15.06 -17.47 19.30
C GLN A 164 14.38 -16.55 20.33
N ASP A 165 15.12 -16.09 21.33
CA ASP A 165 14.54 -15.40 22.50
C ASP A 165 15.15 -13.99 22.71
N ARG A 166 16.39 -13.78 22.26
CA ARG A 166 17.11 -12.50 22.36
C ARG A 166 16.54 -11.42 21.45
N ASP A 167 16.70 -10.15 21.82
CA ASP A 167 16.26 -9.00 21.03
C ASP A 167 16.61 -9.12 19.54
N ILE A 168 15.65 -8.80 18.66
CA ILE A 168 15.82 -8.97 17.19
C ILE A 168 17.00 -8.15 16.68
N THR A 169 17.19 -6.95 17.21
CA THR A 169 18.23 -6.02 16.75
C THR A 169 19.61 -6.50 17.19
N GLU A 170 19.73 -7.01 18.41
CA GLU A 170 20.97 -7.61 18.90
C GLU A 170 21.37 -8.83 18.08
N VAL A 171 20.40 -9.69 17.74
CA VAL A 171 20.65 -10.89 16.94
C VAL A 171 21.02 -10.52 15.50
N ALA A 172 20.27 -9.60 14.87
CA ALA A 172 20.58 -9.11 13.52
C ALA A 172 22.00 -8.51 13.47
N GLN A 173 22.33 -7.70 14.47
CA GLN A 173 23.65 -7.11 14.64
C GLN A 173 24.74 -8.15 14.86
N GLU A 174 24.48 -9.22 15.62
CA GLU A 174 25.48 -10.28 15.84
C GLU A 174 25.76 -11.10 14.58
N VAL A 175 24.73 -11.34 13.76
CA VAL A 175 24.87 -11.99 12.46
C VAL A 175 25.69 -11.13 11.50
N GLN A 176 25.34 -9.84 11.37
CA GLN A 176 25.94 -8.94 10.38
C GLN A 176 27.26 -8.30 10.84
N ARG A 177 27.43 -8.13 12.15
CA ARG A 177 28.54 -7.41 12.79
C ARG A 177 28.74 -6.00 12.21
N SER A 178 27.64 -5.25 12.07
CA SER A 178 27.65 -3.89 11.50
C SER A 178 28.30 -2.85 12.43
N GLY A 179 28.55 -1.64 11.95
CA GLY A 179 29.01 -0.52 12.79
C GLY A 179 27.92 0.18 13.61
N PHE A 180 26.64 -0.17 13.44
CA PHE A 180 25.49 0.60 13.96
C PHE A 180 24.39 -0.30 14.59
N PRO A 181 24.60 -0.82 15.81
CA PRO A 181 23.71 -1.80 16.44
C PRO A 181 22.24 -1.39 16.56
N ASP A 182 21.97 -0.12 16.88
CA ASP A 182 20.60 0.35 17.13
C ASP A 182 19.78 0.61 15.85
N ALA A 183 20.42 0.61 14.68
CA ALA A 183 19.76 1.00 13.43
C ALA A 183 18.62 0.03 13.04
N TYR A 184 18.73 -1.25 13.39
CA TYR A 184 17.70 -2.25 13.09
C TYR A 184 16.38 -2.02 13.85
N ARG A 185 16.41 -1.33 15.00
CA ARG A 185 15.24 -1.18 15.89
C ARG A 185 14.05 -0.50 15.21
N GLN A 186 14.31 0.49 14.36
CA GLN A 186 13.26 1.22 13.64
C GLN A 186 12.49 0.35 12.65
N HIS A 187 13.05 -0.81 12.26
CA HIS A 187 12.47 -1.72 11.27
C HIS A 187 11.76 -2.91 11.89
N GLU A 188 11.90 -3.14 13.20
CA GLU A 188 11.41 -4.34 13.86
C GLU A 188 9.90 -4.54 13.69
N THR A 189 9.09 -3.50 13.89
CA THR A 189 7.63 -3.59 13.74
C THR A 189 7.24 -3.98 12.32
N LYS A 190 7.79 -3.28 11.31
CA LYS A 190 7.53 -3.59 9.89
C LYS A 190 7.96 -5.01 9.54
N ALA A 191 9.13 -5.43 10.04
CA ALA A 191 9.67 -6.76 9.82
C ALA A 191 8.79 -7.86 10.42
N ARG A 192 8.25 -7.65 11.63
CA ARG A 192 7.28 -8.55 12.27
C ARG A 192 5.97 -8.60 11.50
N THR A 193 5.45 -7.46 11.04
CA THR A 193 4.23 -7.40 10.22
C THR A 193 4.38 -8.21 8.94
N LEU A 194 5.47 -8.00 8.19
CA LEU A 194 5.74 -8.78 6.97
C LEU A 194 5.93 -10.28 7.28
N ALA A 195 6.73 -10.61 8.31
CA ALA A 195 6.97 -11.99 8.70
C ALA A 195 5.67 -12.71 9.05
N SER A 196 4.80 -12.10 9.85
CA SER A 196 3.54 -12.72 10.30
C SER A 196 2.60 -13.02 9.12
N ALA A 197 2.41 -12.06 8.22
CA ALA A 197 1.58 -12.25 7.02
C ALA A 197 2.17 -13.30 6.07
N PHE A 198 3.44 -13.18 5.69
CA PHE A 198 4.05 -14.08 4.70
C PHE A 198 4.37 -15.47 5.24
N THR A 199 4.34 -15.68 6.57
CA THR A 199 4.36 -17.02 7.19
C THR A 199 2.97 -17.56 7.53
N GLY A 200 1.91 -16.86 7.09
CA GLY A 200 0.52 -17.33 7.14
C GLY A 200 -0.11 -17.30 8.54
N TRP A 201 0.47 -16.58 9.49
CA TRP A 201 -0.13 -16.40 10.83
C TRP A 201 -1.29 -15.42 10.80
N ASP A 202 -1.15 -14.33 10.05
CA ASP A 202 -2.22 -13.36 9.80
C ASP A 202 -2.78 -13.58 8.40
N THR A 203 -4.01 -14.07 8.33
CA THR A 203 -4.72 -14.42 7.08
C THR A 203 -5.28 -13.18 6.40
N ALA A 204 -5.40 -13.19 5.08
CA ALA A 204 -5.94 -12.08 4.28
C ALA A 204 -5.21 -10.74 4.51
N ALA A 205 -3.96 -10.78 4.95
CA ALA A 205 -3.20 -9.60 5.36
C ALA A 205 -2.47 -8.92 4.19
N VAL A 206 -2.11 -9.68 3.15
CA VAL A 206 -1.35 -9.15 2.00
C VAL A 206 -2.30 -8.77 0.87
N ARG A 207 -2.21 -7.51 0.42
CA ARG A 207 -2.92 -6.99 -0.74
C ARG A 207 -1.94 -6.24 -1.64
N CYS A 208 -2.14 -6.26 -2.95
CA CYS A 208 -1.25 -5.57 -3.89
C CYS A 208 -2.03 -4.84 -4.98
N LEU A 209 -1.43 -3.78 -5.48
CA LEU A 209 -1.78 -3.04 -6.68
C LEU A 209 -0.57 -3.10 -7.61
N TYR A 210 -0.81 -3.45 -8.86
CA TYR A 210 0.19 -3.43 -9.93
C TYR A 210 -0.48 -3.25 -11.29
N ASP A 211 0.29 -2.75 -12.25
CA ASP A 211 -0.15 -2.67 -13.64
C ASP A 211 -0.46 -4.06 -14.20
N GLN A 212 -1.34 -4.14 -15.20
CA GLN A 212 -1.61 -5.42 -15.82
C GLN A 212 -0.36 -5.95 -16.53
N VAL A 213 -0.05 -7.23 -16.29
CA VAL A 213 1.04 -7.99 -16.92
C VAL A 213 0.53 -9.34 -17.37
N ASP A 214 1.14 -9.89 -18.42
CA ASP A 214 0.77 -11.21 -18.94
C ASP A 214 0.93 -12.29 -17.87
N GLY A 215 0.01 -13.25 -17.85
CA GLY A 215 0.03 -14.33 -16.87
C GLY A 215 1.06 -15.40 -17.21
N ASP A 216 1.84 -15.84 -16.22
CA ASP A 216 2.76 -16.97 -16.38
C ASP A 216 2.59 -17.97 -15.22
N ALA A 217 1.60 -18.86 -15.38
CA ALA A 217 1.31 -19.92 -14.41
C ALA A 217 2.50 -20.90 -14.25
N LYS A 218 3.32 -21.08 -15.28
CA LYS A 218 4.47 -21.99 -15.23
C LYS A 218 5.60 -21.39 -14.40
N ALA A 219 5.92 -20.11 -14.60
CA ALA A 219 6.91 -19.39 -13.81
C ALA A 219 6.44 -19.20 -12.36
N LEU A 220 5.17 -18.85 -12.13
CA LEU A 220 4.61 -18.79 -10.77
C LEU A 220 4.76 -20.13 -10.04
N ASN A 221 4.39 -21.24 -10.69
CA ASN A 221 4.56 -22.56 -10.08
C ASN A 221 6.03 -22.89 -9.82
N SER A 222 6.92 -22.57 -10.77
CA SER A 222 8.36 -22.79 -10.61
C SER A 222 8.95 -21.99 -9.45
N PHE A 223 8.49 -20.74 -9.29
CA PHE A 223 8.81 -19.89 -8.16
C PHE A 223 8.34 -20.51 -6.84
N LEU A 224 7.06 -20.89 -6.73
CA LEU A 224 6.53 -21.48 -5.50
C LEU A 224 7.21 -22.80 -5.13
N VAL A 225 7.52 -23.66 -6.11
CA VAL A 225 8.31 -24.89 -5.91
C VAL A 225 9.70 -24.54 -5.37
N LYS A 226 10.39 -23.58 -5.99
CA LYS A 226 11.75 -23.18 -5.58
C LYS A 226 11.74 -22.57 -4.17
N THR A 227 10.80 -21.67 -3.91
CA THR A 227 10.70 -20.86 -2.69
C THR A 227 10.17 -21.62 -1.49
N LEU A 228 9.09 -22.38 -1.65
CA LEU A 228 8.40 -23.06 -0.54
C LEU A 228 8.63 -24.57 -0.52
N GLY A 229 9.13 -25.17 -1.59
CA GLY A 229 9.23 -26.63 -1.71
C GLY A 229 7.89 -27.32 -1.94
N ILE A 230 6.84 -26.59 -2.33
CA ILE A 230 5.53 -27.17 -2.65
C ILE A 230 5.59 -27.81 -4.04
N THR A 231 5.37 -29.13 -4.13
CA THR A 231 5.55 -29.88 -5.40
C THR A 231 4.25 -30.38 -6.02
N LYS A 232 3.11 -30.22 -5.33
CA LYS A 232 1.81 -30.75 -5.75
C LYS A 232 0.87 -29.63 -6.18
N ALA A 233 0.96 -29.27 -7.46
CA ALA A 233 0.01 -28.38 -8.13
C ALA A 233 -0.67 -29.11 -9.29
N LYS A 234 -1.99 -29.02 -9.40
CA LYS A 234 -2.70 -29.31 -10.65
C LYS A 234 -2.79 -28.01 -11.44
N ARG A 235 -2.32 -28.03 -12.70
CA ARG A 235 -2.48 -26.90 -13.63
C ARG A 235 -3.58 -27.21 -14.64
N ASP A 236 -4.45 -26.25 -14.88
CA ASP A 236 -5.48 -26.27 -15.91
C ASP A 236 -5.51 -24.89 -16.58
N GLY A 237 -4.90 -24.79 -17.76
CA GLY A 237 -4.64 -23.50 -18.41
C GLY A 237 -3.89 -22.52 -17.48
N ALA A 238 -4.52 -21.36 -17.26
CA ALA A 238 -4.03 -20.29 -16.39
C ALA A 238 -4.30 -20.53 -14.88
N THR A 239 -4.98 -21.63 -14.52
CA THR A 239 -5.32 -21.93 -13.13
C THR A 239 -4.37 -22.95 -12.52
N LEU A 240 -3.82 -22.63 -11.34
CA LEU A 240 -3.06 -23.52 -10.47
C LEU A 240 -3.90 -23.88 -9.24
N THR A 241 -4.06 -25.17 -8.96
CA THR A 241 -4.69 -25.66 -7.73
C THR A 241 -3.68 -26.42 -6.89
N TYR A 242 -3.42 -25.94 -5.68
CA TYR A 242 -2.53 -26.57 -4.71
C TYR A 242 -3.32 -27.33 -3.64
N ARG A 243 -2.80 -28.49 -3.23
CA ARG A 243 -3.21 -29.19 -2.01
C ARG A 243 -2.02 -29.26 -1.06
N VAL A 244 -2.12 -28.57 0.06
CA VAL A 244 -1.03 -28.37 1.02
C VAL A 244 -1.28 -29.10 2.34
N ALA A 245 -0.30 -29.06 3.25
CA ALA A 245 -0.34 -29.81 4.50
C ALA A 245 -1.40 -29.28 5.48
N ASP A 246 -1.51 -27.96 5.61
CA ASP A 246 -2.37 -27.28 6.57
C ASP A 246 -2.82 -25.90 6.05
N GLU A 247 -3.68 -25.24 6.81
CA GLU A 247 -4.25 -23.93 6.50
C GLU A 247 -3.20 -22.81 6.48
N ARG A 248 -2.24 -22.85 7.41
CA ARG A 248 -1.15 -21.87 7.44
C ARG A 248 -0.36 -21.91 6.14
N THR A 249 0.01 -23.09 5.67
CA THR A 249 0.69 -23.27 4.38
C THR A 249 -0.17 -22.79 3.21
N ALA A 250 -1.49 -22.96 3.28
CA ALA A 250 -2.40 -22.46 2.25
C ALA A 250 -2.34 -20.93 2.16
N TRP A 251 -2.34 -20.25 3.31
CA TRP A 251 -2.19 -18.80 3.39
C TRP A 251 -0.81 -18.29 2.94
N ILE A 252 0.27 -19.02 3.23
CA ILE A 252 1.61 -18.70 2.70
C ILE A 252 1.59 -18.70 1.16
N VAL A 253 1.03 -19.75 0.55
CA VAL A 253 0.93 -19.86 -0.92
C VAL A 253 0.09 -18.72 -1.49
N ALA A 254 -1.05 -18.42 -0.86
CA ALA A 254 -1.93 -17.35 -1.28
C ALA A 254 -1.25 -15.97 -1.24
N HIS A 255 -0.60 -15.63 -0.12
CA HIS A 255 0.09 -14.34 0.02
C HIS A 255 1.27 -14.19 -0.93
N LEU A 256 2.06 -15.25 -1.16
CA LEU A 256 3.16 -15.19 -2.14
C LEU A 256 2.63 -15.01 -3.57
N ALA A 257 1.50 -15.62 -3.93
CA ALA A 257 0.89 -15.40 -5.24
C ALA A 257 0.46 -13.94 -5.44
N VAL A 258 -0.24 -13.35 -4.45
CA VAL A 258 -0.62 -11.92 -4.47
C VAL A 258 0.62 -11.02 -4.53
N ALA A 259 1.61 -11.25 -3.67
CA ALA A 259 2.83 -10.45 -3.57
C ALA A 259 3.71 -10.47 -4.81
N THR A 260 3.63 -11.53 -5.62
CA THR A 260 4.41 -11.70 -6.85
C THR A 260 3.58 -11.48 -8.12
N GLY A 261 2.35 -10.98 -7.96
CA GLY A 261 1.42 -10.76 -9.06
C GLY A 261 1.97 -9.84 -10.17
N SER A 262 2.73 -8.80 -9.83
CA SER A 262 3.37 -7.91 -10.81
C SER A 262 4.44 -8.60 -11.68
N ARG A 263 4.84 -9.84 -11.36
CA ARG A 263 5.81 -10.63 -12.14
C ARG A 263 5.19 -11.81 -12.87
N PHE A 264 4.07 -12.33 -12.39
CA PHE A 264 3.46 -13.54 -12.93
C PHE A 264 2.01 -13.35 -13.38
N GLY A 265 1.49 -12.12 -13.32
CA GLY A 265 0.12 -11.78 -13.72
C GLY A 265 -0.94 -12.47 -12.88
N THR A 266 -0.78 -12.56 -11.56
CA THR A 266 -1.83 -13.16 -10.71
C THR A 266 -3.11 -12.33 -10.81
N GLU A 267 -4.23 -12.94 -11.19
CA GLU A 267 -5.50 -12.24 -11.40
C GLU A 267 -6.47 -12.50 -10.23
N SER A 268 -6.48 -13.73 -9.72
CA SER A 268 -7.26 -14.06 -8.52
C SER A 268 -6.63 -15.16 -7.69
N VAL A 269 -6.92 -15.12 -6.39
CA VAL A 269 -6.50 -16.12 -5.42
C VAL A 269 -7.69 -16.49 -4.54
N ARG A 270 -7.95 -17.78 -4.36
CA ARG A 270 -8.95 -18.30 -3.44
C ARG A 270 -8.31 -19.26 -2.45
N VAL A 271 -8.57 -19.06 -1.17
CA VAL A 271 -8.02 -19.86 -0.07
C VAL A 271 -8.97 -19.83 1.12
N ALA A 272 -9.19 -20.99 1.76
CA ALA A 272 -10.15 -21.12 2.85
C ALA A 272 -11.52 -20.48 2.48
N ASP A 273 -11.99 -19.53 3.27
CA ASP A 273 -13.25 -18.78 3.12
C ASP A 273 -13.07 -17.41 2.46
N ARG A 274 -11.94 -17.17 1.78
CA ARG A 274 -11.57 -15.87 1.25
C ARG A 274 -11.16 -15.93 -0.22
N SER A 275 -11.43 -14.84 -0.94
CA SER A 275 -10.92 -14.60 -2.28
C SER A 275 -10.35 -13.20 -2.43
N TRP A 276 -9.29 -13.09 -3.21
CA TRP A 276 -8.68 -11.84 -3.63
C TRP A 276 -8.74 -11.74 -5.15
N GLN A 277 -8.99 -10.54 -5.66
CA GLN A 277 -8.94 -10.23 -7.09
C GLN A 277 -8.03 -9.04 -7.34
N HIS A 278 -7.28 -9.11 -8.44
CA HIS A 278 -6.46 -8.01 -8.92
C HIS A 278 -7.33 -6.89 -9.48
N THR A 279 -6.94 -5.67 -9.17
CA THR A 279 -7.51 -4.44 -9.72
C THR A 279 -6.37 -3.52 -10.15
N VAL A 280 -6.63 -2.65 -11.13
CA VAL A 280 -5.61 -1.75 -11.71
C VAL A 280 -5.67 -0.32 -11.18
N ASP A 281 -6.78 0.06 -10.55
CA ASP A 281 -7.03 1.44 -10.09
C ASP A 281 -7.08 1.57 -8.55
N GLU A 282 -7.10 0.46 -7.82
CA GLU A 282 -7.15 0.43 -6.36
C GLU A 282 -6.44 -0.79 -5.80
N LEU A 283 -6.24 -0.85 -4.48
CA LEU A 283 -5.63 -2.02 -3.85
C LEU A 283 -6.63 -3.19 -3.86
N GLY A 284 -6.24 -4.35 -4.40
CA GLY A 284 -7.15 -5.50 -4.44
C GLY A 284 -7.55 -5.95 -3.04
N GLU A 285 -8.85 -6.12 -2.79
CA GLU A 285 -9.40 -6.47 -1.47
C GLU A 285 -9.67 -7.97 -1.32
N TRP A 286 -9.63 -8.44 -0.06
CA TRP A 286 -10.09 -9.79 0.28
C TRP A 286 -11.58 -9.78 0.60
N ALA A 287 -12.34 -10.62 -0.09
CA ALA A 287 -13.77 -10.82 0.11
C ALA A 287 -14.07 -12.23 0.63
N GLU A 288 -15.22 -12.41 1.27
CA GLU A 288 -15.70 -13.74 1.68
C GLU A 288 -16.14 -14.54 0.45
N LEU A 289 -15.94 -15.87 0.50
CA LEU A 289 -16.46 -16.78 -0.50
C LEU A 289 -17.82 -17.33 -0.07
N ASP A 290 -18.80 -17.30 -0.98
CA ASP A 290 -20.09 -17.98 -0.80
C ASP A 290 -19.91 -19.48 -0.57
N GLU A 291 -18.97 -20.10 -1.29
CA GLU A 291 -18.57 -21.49 -1.14
C GLU A 291 -17.09 -21.59 -0.73
N PRO A 292 -16.81 -21.74 0.59
CA PRO A 292 -15.46 -21.89 1.08
C PRO A 292 -14.74 -23.11 0.50
N LEU A 293 -13.46 -22.94 0.21
CA LEU A 293 -12.57 -24.04 -0.10
C LEU A 293 -12.23 -24.85 1.15
N SER A 294 -11.81 -26.10 0.93
CA SER A 294 -11.09 -26.82 1.97
C SER A 294 -9.90 -25.98 2.45
N LYS A 295 -9.71 -25.87 3.77
CA LYS A 295 -8.60 -25.15 4.41
C LYS A 295 -7.20 -25.53 3.90
N ARG A 296 -7.06 -26.68 3.24
CA ARG A 296 -5.79 -27.18 2.66
C ARG A 296 -5.69 -26.98 1.14
N ARG A 297 -6.58 -26.18 0.56
CA ARG A 297 -6.67 -25.95 -0.88
C ARG A 297 -6.50 -24.47 -1.19
N VAL A 298 -5.67 -24.19 -2.19
CA VAL A 298 -5.48 -22.85 -2.76
C VAL A 298 -5.72 -22.95 -4.26
N VAL A 299 -6.46 -22.00 -4.82
CA VAL A 299 -6.68 -21.87 -6.26
C VAL A 299 -6.17 -20.50 -6.67
N ILE A 300 -5.25 -20.46 -7.62
CA ILE A 300 -4.67 -19.23 -8.16
C ILE A 300 -4.95 -19.22 -9.65
N THR A 301 -5.48 -18.11 -10.16
CA THR A 301 -5.65 -17.87 -11.59
C THR A 301 -4.74 -16.72 -11.97
N VAL A 302 -3.95 -16.89 -13.02
CA VAL A 302 -3.20 -15.80 -13.66
C VAL A 302 -3.99 -15.26 -14.85
N ALA A 303 -3.66 -14.05 -15.28
CA ALA A 303 -4.20 -13.44 -16.49
C ALA A 303 -3.93 -14.33 -17.73
N SER A 304 -4.66 -14.09 -18.81
CA SER A 304 -4.35 -14.74 -20.09
C SER A 304 -2.95 -14.33 -20.60
N GLU A 305 -2.26 -15.28 -21.23
CA GLU A 305 -1.07 -15.04 -22.07
C GLU A 305 -1.42 -14.22 -23.32
#